data_AF-A0A109LB60-F1
#
_entry.id   AF-A0A109LB60-F1
#
_cell.length_a   1.000
_cell.length_b   1.000
_cell.length_c   1.000
_cell.angle_alpha   90.00
_cell.angle_beta   90.00
_cell.angle_gamma   90.00
#
_symmetry.space_group_name_H-M   'P 1'
#
loop_
_entity.id
_entity.type
_entity.pdbx_description
1 polymer ?
#
loop_
_entity_poly.entity_id
_entity_poly.type
_entity_poly.pdbx_seq_one_letter_code
_entity_poly.pdbx_strand_id
1 'polypeptide(L)'
;MDSPALLTRCAEKEIYAYGTAFLFESRSRALRFRLRILSFLSLAVPLSVGGTALVSADAKLLPVIVTISGILSIPLFAMALWSLVFRWEERLAASEHSCKLNNELKNRWNDLARYTGSDAEQRFQTLLDRDRMQEHDDVTQDVSVKDKRRMMRASLIQYRRQCATCGIQPISLSAKSSNCEMCGKF
;
A
#
# COMPACT_ATOMS: atom_id res chain seq x y z
N MET A 1 25.13 28.90 -9.05
CA MET A 1 24.23 28.75 -10.21
C MET A 1 24.31 27.29 -10.64
N ASP A 2 23.51 26.41 -10.03
CA ASP A 2 23.46 24.94 -10.29
C ASP A 2 22.01 24.43 -10.45
N SER A 3 21.07 25.35 -10.74
CA SER A 3 19.62 25.11 -10.74
C SER A 3 19.16 23.89 -11.57
N PRO A 4 19.62 23.65 -12.82
CA PRO A 4 19.13 22.51 -13.61
C PRO A 4 19.59 21.14 -13.05
N ALA A 5 20.76 21.07 -12.41
CA ALA A 5 21.25 19.82 -11.81
C ALA A 5 20.45 19.47 -10.54
N LEU A 6 20.12 20.46 -9.71
CA LEU A 6 19.29 20.29 -8.52
C LEU A 6 17.87 19.83 -8.89
N LEU A 7 17.27 20.48 -9.90
CA LEU A 7 15.93 20.13 -10.41
C LEU A 7 15.85 18.65 -10.81
N THR A 8 16.81 18.16 -11.59
CA THR A 8 16.83 16.75 -12.03
C THR A 8 17.00 15.80 -10.84
N ARG A 9 17.92 16.08 -9.92
CA ARG A 9 18.16 15.26 -8.72
C ARG A 9 16.91 15.18 -7.82
N CYS A 10 16.25 16.32 -7.58
CA CYS A 10 15.01 16.36 -6.81
C CYS A 10 13.88 15.58 -7.52
N ALA A 11 13.74 15.75 -8.83
CA ALA A 11 12.70 15.08 -9.60
C ALA A 11 12.88 13.55 -9.62
N GLU A 12 14.12 13.05 -9.68
CA GLU A 12 14.40 11.62 -9.56
C GLU A 12 13.94 11.09 -8.19
N LYS A 13 14.30 11.78 -7.11
CA LYS A 13 13.90 11.39 -5.75
C LYS A 13 12.40 11.47 -5.52
N GLU A 14 11.75 12.50 -6.07
CA GLU A 14 10.30 12.65 -6.04
C GLU A 14 9.59 11.44 -6.67
N ILE A 15 10.06 10.99 -7.85
CA ILE A 15 9.49 9.86 -8.58
C ILE A 15 9.59 8.57 -7.77
N TYR A 16 10.73 8.32 -7.15
CA TYR A 16 10.90 7.14 -6.27
C TYR A 16 9.95 7.20 -5.07
N ALA A 17 9.90 8.34 -4.37
CA ALA A 17 9.00 8.53 -3.23
C ALA A 17 7.52 8.36 -3.62
N TYR A 18 7.10 8.87 -4.78
CA TYR A 18 5.75 8.64 -5.31
C TYR A 18 5.48 7.15 -5.55
N GLY A 19 6.39 6.44 -6.21
CA GLY A 19 6.25 5.02 -6.47
C GLY A 19 6.06 4.22 -5.19
N THR A 20 6.86 4.51 -4.17
CA THR A 20 6.80 3.83 -2.87
C THR A 20 5.51 4.14 -2.13
N ALA A 21 5.08 5.42 -2.13
CA ALA A 21 3.78 5.80 -1.59
C ALA A 21 2.62 5.03 -2.27
N PHE A 22 2.65 4.91 -3.60
CA PHE A 22 1.64 4.17 -4.37
C PHE A 22 1.56 2.69 -3.97
N LEU A 23 2.71 2.03 -3.77
CA LEU A 23 2.74 0.63 -3.31
C LEU A 23 2.04 0.49 -1.96
N PHE A 24 2.47 1.29 -0.98
CA PHE A 24 1.98 1.18 0.38
C PHE A 24 0.51 1.63 0.51
N GLU A 25 0.05 2.55 -0.33
CA GLU A 25 -1.37 2.86 -0.45
C GLU A 25 -2.17 1.64 -0.95
N SER A 26 -1.70 0.97 -2.00
CA SER A 26 -2.35 -0.24 -2.53
C SER A 26 -2.39 -1.37 -1.51
N ARG A 27 -1.32 -1.54 -0.72
CA ARG A 27 -1.25 -2.54 0.37
C ARG A 27 -2.20 -2.20 1.50
N SER A 28 -2.19 -0.94 1.95
CA SER A 28 -3.09 -0.45 2.99
C SER A 28 -4.55 -0.65 2.61
N ARG A 29 -4.92 -0.32 1.37
CA ARG A 29 -6.30 -0.50 0.87
C ARG A 29 -6.74 -1.97 0.91
N ALA A 30 -5.86 -2.89 0.50
CA ALA A 30 -6.16 -4.32 0.51
C ALA A 30 -6.30 -4.86 1.95
N LEU A 31 -5.39 -4.52 2.85
CA LEU A 31 -5.44 -4.94 4.26
C LEU A 31 -6.65 -4.37 4.98
N ARG A 32 -6.93 -3.07 4.80
CA ARG A 32 -8.10 -2.40 5.38
C ARG A 32 -9.41 -3.06 4.93
N PHE A 33 -9.50 -3.47 3.67
CA PHE A 33 -10.66 -4.18 3.15
C PHE A 33 -10.83 -5.56 3.81
N ARG A 34 -9.75 -6.34 3.93
CA ARG A 34 -9.77 -7.66 4.58
C ARG A 34 -10.17 -7.56 6.05
N LEU A 35 -9.57 -6.62 6.80
CA LEU A 35 -9.89 -6.38 8.20
C LEU A 35 -11.35 -5.93 8.36
N ARG A 36 -11.85 -5.05 7.49
CA ARG A 36 -13.26 -4.63 7.51
C ARG A 36 -14.23 -5.79 7.31
N ILE A 37 -13.94 -6.69 6.36
CA ILE A 37 -14.77 -7.89 6.16
C ILE A 37 -14.71 -8.78 7.41
N LEU A 38 -13.52 -9.02 7.95
CA LEU A 38 -13.35 -9.83 9.15
C LEU A 38 -14.14 -9.25 10.33
N SER A 39 -13.99 -7.97 10.63
CA SER A 39 -14.70 -7.28 11.71
C SER A 39 -16.22 -7.27 11.50
N PHE A 40 -16.66 -7.08 10.25
CA PHE A 40 -18.08 -7.13 9.92
C PHE A 40 -18.64 -8.53 10.17
N LEU A 41 -18.01 -9.57 9.63
CA LEU A 41 -18.47 -10.95 9.79
C LEU A 41 -18.41 -11.43 11.24
N SER A 42 -17.40 -11.00 12.00
CA SER A 42 -17.25 -11.35 13.41
C SER A 42 -18.37 -10.78 14.29
N LEU A 43 -19.02 -9.70 13.87
CA LEU A 43 -20.17 -9.14 14.56
C LEU A 43 -21.50 -9.61 13.95
N ALA A 44 -21.60 -9.62 12.62
CA ALA A 44 -22.81 -9.97 11.91
C ALA A 44 -23.25 -11.41 12.21
N VAL A 45 -22.34 -12.39 12.17
CA VAL A 45 -22.71 -13.80 12.39
C VAL A 45 -23.28 -14.03 13.79
N PRO A 46 -22.60 -13.63 14.90
CA PRO A 46 -23.17 -13.80 16.24
C PRO A 46 -24.45 -13.01 16.46
N LEU A 47 -24.55 -11.79 15.95
CA LEU A 47 -25.77 -10.96 16.09
C LEU A 47 -26.96 -11.55 15.33
N SER A 48 -26.74 -12.07 14.12
CA SER A 48 -27.80 -12.76 13.36
C SER A 48 -28.26 -14.03 14.06
N VAL A 49 -27.34 -14.82 14.60
CA VAL A 49 -27.66 -16.06 15.33
C VAL A 49 -28.37 -15.76 16.65
N GLY A 50 -27.85 -14.81 17.44
CA GLY A 50 -28.47 -14.39 18.69
C GLY A 50 -29.85 -13.77 18.47
N GLY A 51 -30.00 -12.89 17.47
CA GLY A 51 -31.27 -12.28 17.11
C GLY A 51 -32.31 -13.30 16.64
N THR A 52 -31.92 -14.25 15.78
CA THR A 52 -32.84 -15.30 15.33
C THR A 52 -33.24 -16.25 16.45
N ALA A 53 -32.32 -16.61 17.34
CA ALA A 53 -32.62 -17.43 18.52
C ALA A 53 -33.58 -16.73 19.50
N LEU A 54 -33.48 -15.40 19.65
CA LEU A 54 -34.39 -14.63 20.51
C LEU A 54 -35.82 -14.55 19.93
N VAL A 55 -35.96 -14.48 18.61
CA VAL A 55 -37.27 -14.38 17.94
C VAL A 55 -37.93 -15.76 17.79
N SER A 56 -37.14 -16.80 17.48
CA SER A 56 -37.67 -18.15 17.34
C SER A 56 -37.82 -18.83 18.70
N ALA A 57 -39.03 -18.78 19.27
CA ALA A 57 -39.41 -19.60 20.42
C ALA A 57 -39.61 -21.10 20.08
N ASP A 58 -39.37 -21.51 18.83
CA ASP A 58 -39.53 -22.89 18.37
C ASP A 58 -38.26 -23.72 18.64
N ALA A 59 -38.36 -24.66 19.58
CA ALA A 59 -37.30 -25.59 19.95
C ALA A 59 -36.81 -26.46 18.77
N LYS A 60 -37.59 -26.61 17.70
CA LYS A 60 -37.20 -27.37 16.50
C LYS A 60 -36.26 -26.60 15.57
N LEU A 61 -36.30 -25.27 15.58
CA LEU A 61 -35.44 -24.43 14.73
C LEU A 61 -34.06 -24.19 15.34
N LEU A 62 -33.96 -24.27 16.68
CA LEU A 62 -32.73 -24.06 17.43
C LEU A 62 -31.54 -24.93 16.95
N PRO A 63 -31.66 -26.27 16.77
CA PRO A 63 -30.55 -27.09 16.27
C PRO A 63 -30.12 -26.72 14.84
N VAL A 64 -31.05 -26.26 13.99
CA VAL A 64 -30.74 -25.81 12.63
C VAL A 64 -29.91 -24.52 12.66
N ILE A 65 -30.33 -23.55 13.47
CA ILE A 65 -29.63 -22.28 13.68
C ILE A 65 -28.21 -22.52 14.21
N VAL A 66 -28.06 -23.40 15.20
CA VAL A 66 -26.75 -23.78 15.77
C VAL A 66 -25.86 -24.42 14.72
N THR A 67 -26.40 -25.33 13.90
CA THR A 67 -25.63 -26.01 12.86
C THR A 67 -25.11 -25.03 11.80
N ILE A 68 -25.97 -24.13 11.30
CA ILE A 68 -25.58 -23.10 10.33
C ILE A 68 -24.54 -22.16 10.94
N SER A 69 -24.75 -21.71 12.18
CA SER A 69 -23.80 -20.88 12.91
C SER A 69 -22.43 -21.54 13.05
N GLY A 70 -22.39 -22.82 13.41
CA GLY A 70 -21.17 -23.59 13.54
C GLY A 70 -20.40 -23.67 12.21
N ILE A 71 -21.10 -23.96 11.12
CA ILE A 71 -20.51 -24.03 9.77
C ILE A 71 -19.93 -22.66 9.36
N LEU A 72 -20.65 -21.56 9.61
CA LEU A 72 -20.17 -20.20 9.29
C LEU A 72 -19.01 -19.75 10.19
N SER A 73 -18.94 -20.26 11.42
CA SER A 73 -17.90 -19.88 12.38
C SER A 73 -16.54 -20.49 12.03
N ILE A 74 -16.48 -21.67 11.40
CA ILE A 74 -15.23 -22.33 11.01
C ILE A 74 -14.35 -21.44 10.09
N PRO A 75 -14.82 -20.96 8.92
CA PRO A 75 -14.01 -20.10 8.07
C PRO A 75 -13.71 -18.74 8.72
N LEU A 76 -14.62 -18.23 9.56
CA LEU A 76 -14.40 -16.99 10.30
C LEU A 76 -13.23 -17.13 11.30
N PHE A 77 -13.18 -18.21 12.07
CA PHE A 77 -12.07 -18.49 13.00
C PHE A 77 -10.77 -18.73 12.25
N ALA A 78 -10.80 -19.42 11.11
CA ALA A 78 -9.62 -19.59 10.27
C ALA A 78 -9.08 -18.24 9.77
N MET A 79 -9.95 -17.34 9.31
CA MET A 79 -9.55 -15.98 8.89
C MET A 79 -9.05 -15.13 10.07
N ALA A 80 -9.68 -15.23 11.24
CA ALA A 80 -9.25 -14.52 12.44
C ALA A 80 -7.85 -14.96 12.88
N LEU A 81 -7.61 -16.27 12.91
CA LEU A 81 -6.29 -16.84 13.21
C LEU A 81 -5.26 -16.41 12.16
N TRP A 82 -5.61 -16.43 10.88
CA TRP A 82 -4.73 -15.93 9.81
C TRP A 82 -4.36 -14.47 10.05
N SER A 83 -5.36 -13.61 10.29
CA SER A 83 -5.16 -12.18 10.53
C SER A 83 -4.22 -11.93 11.71
N LEU A 84 -4.36 -12.72 12.78
CA LEU A 84 -3.51 -12.64 13.96
C LEU A 84 -2.07 -13.11 13.66
N VAL A 85 -1.90 -14.30 13.09
CA VAL A 85 -0.57 -14.88 12.78
C VAL A 85 0.22 -14.00 11.81
N PHE A 86 -0.45 -13.45 10.80
CA PHE A 86 0.18 -12.56 9.82
C PHE A 86 0.20 -11.08 10.25
N ARG A 87 -0.28 -10.77 11.46
CA ARG A 87 -0.26 -9.42 12.08
C ARG A 87 -0.83 -8.35 11.14
N TRP A 88 -2.02 -8.60 10.58
CA TRP A 88 -2.60 -7.74 9.53
C TRP A 88 -2.80 -6.29 9.97
N GLU A 89 -3.18 -6.06 11.24
CA GLU A 89 -3.37 -4.70 11.76
C GLU A 89 -2.07 -3.91 11.81
N GLU A 90 -0.99 -4.54 12.27
CA GLU A 90 0.33 -3.90 12.31
C GLU A 90 0.89 -3.68 10.90
N ARG A 91 0.72 -4.65 10.00
CA ARG A 91 1.09 -4.48 8.58
C ARG A 91 0.30 -3.35 7.93
N LEU A 92 -0.97 -3.15 8.31
CA LEU A 92 -1.77 -2.02 7.87
C LEU A 92 -1.19 -0.71 8.41
N ALA A 93 -0.93 -0.63 9.72
CA ALA A 93 -0.34 0.56 10.34
C ALA A 93 1.03 0.92 9.74
N ALA A 94 1.90 -0.06 9.55
CA ALA A 94 3.20 0.12 8.91
C ALA A 94 3.07 0.60 7.45
N SER A 95 2.14 0.02 6.68
CA SER A 95 1.87 0.45 5.31
C SER A 95 1.30 1.88 5.27
N GLU A 96 0.39 2.24 6.16
CA GLU A 96 -0.19 3.58 6.22
C GLU A 96 0.87 4.63 6.61
N HIS A 97 1.71 4.30 7.59
CA HIS A 97 2.84 5.14 8.01
C HIS A 97 3.81 5.39 6.85
N SER A 98 4.22 4.33 6.16
CA SER A 98 5.17 4.40 5.04
C SER A 98 4.58 5.17 3.85
N CYS A 99 3.29 4.97 3.56
CA CYS A 99 2.55 5.74 2.56
C CYS A 99 2.54 7.24 2.89
N LYS A 100 2.29 7.59 4.16
CA LYS A 100 2.28 8.98 4.63
C LYS A 100 3.66 9.62 4.47
N LEU A 101 4.71 8.97 4.98
CA LEU A 101 6.07 9.50 4.93
C LEU A 101 6.59 9.64 3.49
N ASN A 102 6.33 8.67 2.62
CA ASN A 102 6.72 8.78 1.22
C ASN A 102 5.94 9.86 0.45
N ASN A 103 4.67 10.10 0.80
CA ASN A 103 3.93 11.26 0.26
C ASN A 103 4.52 12.59 0.75
N GLU A 104 4.93 12.66 2.00
CA GLU A 104 5.60 13.83 2.56
C GLU A 104 6.96 14.08 1.88
N LEU A 105 7.77 13.03 1.68
CA LEU A 105 9.03 13.10 0.96
C LEU A 105 8.83 13.58 -0.48
N LYS A 106 7.88 12.99 -1.22
CA LYS A 106 7.51 13.43 -2.57
C LYS A 106 7.20 14.93 -2.61
N ASN A 107 6.35 15.40 -1.70
CA ASN A 107 5.99 16.83 -1.65
C ASN A 107 7.21 17.70 -1.34
N ARG A 108 8.04 17.31 -0.37
CA ARG A 108 9.26 18.04 -0.01
C ARG A 108 10.29 18.09 -1.13
N TRP A 109 10.43 17.02 -1.92
CA TRP A 109 11.30 17.00 -3.09
C TRP A 109 10.82 17.98 -4.16
N ASN A 110 9.51 18.04 -4.42
CA ASN A 110 8.91 19.03 -5.33
C ASN A 110 9.08 20.47 -4.81
N ASP A 111 8.90 20.69 -3.50
CA ASP A 111 9.11 22.00 -2.88
C ASP A 111 10.58 22.45 -3.00
N LEU A 112 11.52 21.54 -2.73
CA LEU A 112 12.95 21.81 -2.85
C LEU A 112 13.37 22.05 -4.30
N ALA A 113 12.75 21.38 -5.27
CA ALA A 113 13.00 21.60 -6.69
C ALA A 113 12.68 23.05 -7.12
N ARG A 114 11.70 23.70 -6.46
CA ARG A 114 11.30 25.09 -6.73
C ARG A 114 12.02 26.11 -5.85
N TYR A 115 12.88 25.63 -4.95
CA TYR A 115 13.54 26.47 -3.97
C TYR A 115 14.74 27.21 -4.59
N THR A 116 14.82 28.52 -4.37
CA THR A 116 15.85 29.40 -4.96
C THR A 116 16.84 29.96 -3.94
N GLY A 117 16.77 29.52 -2.68
CA GLY A 117 17.69 29.95 -1.63
C GLY A 117 19.13 29.44 -1.82
N SER A 118 20.09 30.16 -1.26
CA SER A 118 21.52 29.81 -1.34
C SER A 118 21.88 28.54 -0.56
N ASP A 119 21.03 28.12 0.38
CA ASP A 119 21.14 26.90 1.20
C ASP A 119 20.49 25.66 0.55
N ALA A 120 20.11 25.73 -0.73
CA ALA A 120 19.41 24.64 -1.43
C ALA A 120 20.14 23.30 -1.38
N GLU A 121 21.47 23.28 -1.56
CA GLU A 121 22.25 22.03 -1.49
C GLU A 121 22.30 21.45 -0.06
N GLN A 122 22.39 22.31 0.96
CA GLN A 122 22.34 21.87 2.36
C GLN A 122 20.98 21.22 2.68
N ARG A 123 19.89 21.83 2.20
CA ARG A 123 18.54 21.25 2.32
C ARG A 123 18.41 19.94 1.55
N PHE A 124 19.02 19.85 0.37
CA PHE A 124 19.07 18.62 -0.41
C PHE A 124 19.70 17.48 0.37
N GLN A 125 20.89 17.68 0.94
CA GLN A 125 21.58 16.64 1.72
C GLN A 125 20.75 16.25 2.95
N THR A 126 20.18 17.23 3.65
CA THR A 126 19.31 16.97 4.82
C THR A 126 18.09 16.13 4.45
N LEU A 127 17.45 16.43 3.31
CA LEU A 127 16.28 15.67 2.84
C LEU A 127 16.68 14.29 2.30
N LEU A 128 17.86 14.17 1.68
CA LEU A 128 18.41 12.92 1.19
C LEU A 128 18.68 11.94 2.33
N ASP A 129 19.22 12.41 3.45
CA ASP A 129 19.48 11.55 4.61
C ASP A 129 18.17 11.05 5.23
N ARG A 130 17.13 11.89 5.27
CA ARG A 130 15.78 11.46 5.65
C ARG A 130 15.19 10.42 4.71
N ASP A 131 15.34 10.63 3.40
CA ASP A 131 14.90 9.71 2.36
C ASP A 131 15.60 8.34 2.49
N ARG A 132 16.91 8.33 2.75
CA ARG A 132 17.69 7.10 2.97
C ARG A 132 17.27 6.33 4.23
N MET A 133 16.99 7.04 5.33
CA MET A 133 16.46 6.41 6.54
C MET A 133 15.10 5.76 6.26
N GLN A 134 14.21 6.47 5.55
CA GLN A 134 12.92 5.91 5.17
C GLN A 134 13.05 4.71 4.23
N GLU A 135 13.96 4.77 3.25
CA GLU A 135 14.22 3.66 2.34
C GLU A 135 14.67 2.41 3.09
N HIS A 136 15.51 2.57 4.12
CA HIS A 136 15.91 1.46 4.98
C HIS A 136 14.71 0.82 5.69
N ASP A 137 13.81 1.63 6.25
CA ASP A 137 12.60 1.15 6.92
C ASP A 137 11.63 0.47 5.94
N ASP A 138 11.47 1.02 4.73
CA ASP A 138 10.60 0.47 3.69
C ASP A 138 11.08 -0.90 3.17
N VAL A 139 12.40 -1.10 3.08
CA VAL A 139 13.00 -2.38 2.66
C VAL A 139 12.64 -3.51 3.63
N THR A 140 12.46 -3.23 4.92
CA THR A 140 12.08 -4.25 5.91
C THR A 140 10.64 -4.78 5.74
N GLN A 141 9.82 -4.16 4.89
CA GLN A 141 8.40 -4.49 4.72
C GLN A 141 8.11 -5.41 3.53
N ASP A 142 8.98 -6.37 3.23
CA ASP A 142 8.77 -7.40 2.19
C ASP A 142 8.44 -6.81 0.80
N VAL A 143 9.20 -5.82 0.32
CA VAL A 143 8.97 -5.23 -1.02
C VAL A 143 9.53 -6.15 -2.11
N SER A 144 8.63 -6.81 -2.86
CA SER A 144 9.03 -7.75 -3.90
C SER A 144 9.55 -7.06 -5.18
N VAL A 145 10.27 -7.79 -6.04
CA VAL A 145 10.67 -7.28 -7.36
C VAL A 145 9.45 -6.89 -8.20
N LYS A 146 8.37 -7.66 -8.08
CA LYS A 146 7.08 -7.39 -8.73
C LYS A 146 6.51 -6.03 -8.28
N ASP A 147 6.60 -5.74 -6.99
CA ASP A 147 6.18 -4.45 -6.43
C ASP A 147 7.03 -3.31 -6.98
N LYS A 148 8.36 -3.46 -7.00
CA LYS A 148 9.27 -2.44 -7.56
C LYS A 148 8.93 -2.11 -9.02
N ARG A 149 8.64 -3.12 -9.84
CA ARG A 149 8.22 -2.92 -11.24
C ARG A 149 6.88 -2.19 -11.35
N ARG A 150 5.93 -2.54 -10.49
CA ARG A 150 4.62 -1.89 -10.44
C ARG A 150 4.71 -0.43 -9.97
N MET A 151 5.53 -0.15 -8.96
CA MET A 151 5.86 1.21 -8.48
C MET A 151 6.48 2.05 -9.59
N MET A 152 7.48 1.49 -10.27
CA MET A 152 8.17 2.17 -11.37
C MET A 152 7.18 2.50 -12.48
N ARG A 153 6.35 1.54 -12.90
CA ARG A 153 5.33 1.79 -13.93
C ARG A 153 4.33 2.86 -13.50
N ALA A 154 3.84 2.83 -12.26
CA ALA A 154 2.94 3.85 -11.72
C ALA A 154 3.57 5.25 -11.79
N SER A 155 4.85 5.35 -11.42
CA SER A 155 5.60 6.60 -11.43
C SER A 155 5.80 7.13 -12.86
N LEU A 156 6.15 6.26 -13.81
CA LEU A 156 6.29 6.63 -15.22
C LEU A 156 4.96 7.16 -15.80
N ILE A 157 3.82 6.58 -15.43
CA ILE A 157 2.49 7.06 -15.83
C ILE A 157 2.23 8.45 -15.25
N GLN A 158 2.39 8.60 -13.92
CA GLN A 158 2.09 9.84 -13.20
C GLN A 158 2.90 11.03 -13.74
N TYR A 159 4.20 10.82 -13.96
CA TYR A 159 5.12 11.86 -14.39
C TYR A 159 5.30 11.93 -15.91
N ARG A 160 4.52 11.14 -16.67
CA ARG A 160 4.56 11.09 -18.13
C ARG A 160 5.98 10.87 -18.68
N ARG A 161 6.74 9.97 -18.04
CA ARG A 161 8.13 9.65 -18.41
C ARG A 161 8.23 8.35 -19.19
N GLN A 162 9.20 8.30 -20.10
CA GLN A 162 9.60 7.07 -20.77
C GLN A 162 10.42 6.19 -19.83
N CYS A 163 10.22 4.88 -19.93
CA CYS A 163 11.08 3.93 -19.22
C CYS A 163 12.50 3.99 -19.79
N ALA A 164 13.52 4.16 -18.94
CA ALA A 164 14.91 4.17 -19.37
C ALA A 164 15.36 2.87 -20.05
N THR A 165 14.72 1.74 -19.77
CA THR A 165 15.08 0.43 -20.33
C THR A 165 14.41 0.12 -21.66
N CYS A 166 13.12 0.45 -21.82
CA CYS A 166 12.38 0.09 -23.02
C CYS A 166 11.94 1.28 -23.88
N GLY A 167 12.19 2.53 -23.46
CA GLY A 167 11.82 3.75 -24.18
C GLY A 167 10.32 4.05 -24.24
N ILE A 168 9.46 3.13 -23.77
CA ILE A 168 8.00 3.30 -23.83
C ILE A 168 7.52 4.11 -22.62
N GLN A 169 6.66 5.10 -22.88
CA GLN A 169 5.88 5.77 -21.85
C GLN A 169 4.58 4.98 -21.59
N PRO A 170 4.42 4.32 -20.42
CA PRO A 170 3.20 3.61 -20.09
C PRO A 170 2.03 4.59 -19.90
N ILE A 171 0.84 4.20 -20.38
CA ILE A 171 -0.42 4.95 -20.20
C ILE A 171 -1.40 4.25 -19.24
N SER A 172 -1.11 3.00 -18.86
CA SER A 172 -1.95 2.20 -17.97
C SER A 172 -1.11 1.30 -17.06
N LEU A 173 -1.64 0.96 -15.89
CA LEU A 173 -0.98 0.05 -14.94
C LEU A 173 -0.96 -1.41 -15.42
N SER A 174 -1.71 -1.75 -16.47
CA SER A 174 -1.67 -3.09 -17.05
C SER A 174 -0.30 -3.34 -17.69
N ALA A 175 0.36 -4.42 -17.27
CA ALA A 175 1.65 -4.87 -17.80
C ALA A 175 1.52 -6.10 -18.71
N LYS A 176 0.29 -6.55 -19.04
CA LYS A 176 0.04 -7.81 -19.78
C LYS A 176 0.79 -7.93 -21.11
N SER A 177 1.03 -6.82 -21.80
CA SER A 177 1.73 -6.78 -23.09
C SER A 177 3.21 -6.38 -22.98
N SER A 178 3.73 -6.15 -21.77
CA SER A 178 5.08 -5.62 -21.57
C SER A 178 6.03 -6.64 -20.97
N ASN A 179 7.03 -7.02 -21.76
CA ASN A 179 8.14 -7.90 -21.35
C ASN A 179 9.31 -7.14 -20.69
N CYS A 180 9.14 -5.86 -20.38
CA CYS A 180 10.19 -5.04 -19.76
C CYS A 180 10.44 -5.48 -18.30
N GLU A 181 11.70 -5.62 -17.91
CA GLU A 181 12.08 -6.06 -16.56
C GLU A 181 12.01 -4.94 -15.51
N MET A 182 11.87 -3.69 -15.96
CA MET A 182 11.79 -2.51 -15.09
C MET A 182 10.36 -1.97 -14.93
N CYS A 183 9.55 -1.95 -15.99
CA CYS A 183 8.20 -1.38 -15.95
C CYS A 183 7.09 -2.36 -16.43
N GLY A 184 7.44 -3.62 -16.68
CA GLY A 184 6.54 -4.69 -17.13
C GLY A 184 6.66 -5.94 -16.24
N LYS A 185 6.19 -7.10 -16.73
CA LYS A 185 6.34 -8.40 -16.05
C LYS A 185 5.93 -8.41 -14.56
N PHE A 186 4.71 -7.97 -14.26
CA PHE A 186 4.08 -8.07 -12.94
C PHE A 186 2.59 -8.38 -13.03
#